data_AF-A0A533RZ67-F1
#
_entry.id   AF-A0A533RZ67-F1
#
_cell.length_a   1.000
_cell.length_b   1.000
_cell.length_c   1.000
_cell.angle_alpha   90.00
_cell.angle_beta   90.00
_cell.angle_gamma   90.00
#
_symmetry.space_group_name_H-M   'P 1'
#
loop_
_entity.id
_entity.type
_entity.pdbx_description
1 polymer ?
#
loop_
_entity_poly.entity_id
_entity_poly.type
_entity_poly.pdbx_seq_one_letter_code
_entity_poly.pdbx_strand_id
1 'polypeptide(L)'
;MDREATTRLEKQAKDAGFESYEAMLNAAKFGKETADKDKTEAEKEKERAAAAETEAKTNKVLAETLLIDTRIEIEATRLGAIKPEQVAALIDRSNIKVKDLAAKQVDGVKEVVEVFKKDNEHLFGTGTPGRPGGMPGSAGNSGRQT
;
A
#
# COMPACT_ATOMS: atom_id res chain seq x y z
N MET A 1 36.66 14.64 -53.96
CA MET A 1 37.00 14.07 -52.63
C MET A 1 38.50 13.94 -52.56
N ASP A 2 39.13 14.60 -51.59
CA ASP A 2 40.57 14.60 -51.41
C ASP A 2 41.08 13.21 -51.02
N ARG A 3 41.98 12.63 -51.84
CA ARG A 3 42.61 11.33 -51.55
C ARG A 3 43.29 11.30 -50.18
N GLU A 4 43.84 12.42 -49.73
CA GLU A 4 44.50 12.50 -48.42
C GLU A 4 43.53 12.37 -47.24
N ALA A 5 42.28 12.81 -47.42
CA ALA A 5 41.25 12.68 -46.39
C ALA A 5 40.81 11.23 -46.23
N THR A 6 40.64 10.49 -47.33
CA THR A 6 40.33 9.05 -47.28
C THR A 6 41.47 8.23 -46.67
N THR A 7 42.72 8.53 -47.00
CA THR A 7 43.88 7.81 -46.40
C THR A 7 44.01 8.06 -44.89
N ARG A 8 43.72 9.28 -44.41
CA ARG A 8 43.71 9.59 -42.97
C ARG A 8 42.61 8.82 -42.23
N LEU A 9 41.41 8.73 -42.80
CA LEU A 9 40.27 8.05 -42.20
C LEU A 9 40.48 6.53 -42.13
N GLU A 10 41.07 5.92 -43.17
CA GLU A 10 41.44 4.50 -43.14
C GLU A 10 42.50 4.18 -42.10
N LYS A 11 43.50 5.06 -41.95
CA LYS A 11 44.53 4.88 -40.92
C LYS A 11 43.94 4.97 -39.52
N GLN A 12 43.05 5.95 -39.27
CA GLN A 12 42.31 6.05 -38.01
C GLN A 12 41.50 4.79 -37.68
N ALA A 13 40.82 4.21 -38.67
CA ALA A 13 40.06 2.99 -38.47
C ALA A 13 40.96 1.81 -38.09
N LYS A 14 42.09 1.64 -38.78
CA LYS A 14 43.07 0.58 -38.49
C LYS A 14 43.75 0.78 -37.13
N ASP A 15 44.10 2.00 -36.76
CA ASP A 15 44.65 2.34 -35.44
C ASP A 15 43.64 2.05 -34.32
N ALA A 16 42.34 2.18 -34.60
CA ALA A 16 41.25 1.79 -33.71
C ALA A 16 40.90 0.28 -33.77
N GLY A 17 41.64 -0.52 -34.54
CA GLY A 17 41.46 -1.98 -34.65
C GLY A 17 40.40 -2.44 -35.64
N PHE A 18 39.88 -1.55 -36.49
CA PHE A 18 38.89 -1.88 -37.53
C PHE A 18 39.55 -2.07 -38.89
N GLU A 19 39.04 -3.02 -39.68
CA GLU A 19 39.61 -3.34 -41.01
C GLU A 19 39.47 -2.19 -42.02
N SER A 20 38.44 -1.35 -41.87
CA SER A 20 38.18 -0.20 -42.72
C SER A 20 37.38 0.88 -41.99
N TYR A 21 37.40 2.10 -42.54
CA TYR A 21 36.60 3.22 -42.04
C TYR A 21 35.09 2.94 -42.13
N GLU A 22 34.64 2.19 -43.15
CA GLU A 22 33.25 1.73 -43.24
C GLU A 22 32.90 0.73 -42.12
N ALA A 23 33.80 -0.21 -41.80
CA ALA A 23 33.60 -1.15 -40.70
C ALA A 23 33.48 -0.42 -39.36
N MET A 24 34.29 0.61 -39.14
CA MET A 24 34.21 1.49 -37.97
C MET A 24 32.87 2.24 -37.88
N LEU A 25 32.39 2.80 -39.00
CA LEU A 25 31.10 3.50 -39.06
C LEU A 25 29.92 2.55 -38.79
N ASN A 26 29.96 1.33 -39.35
CA ASN A 26 28.92 0.33 -39.13
C ASN A 26 28.89 -0.17 -37.68
N ALA A 27 30.05 -0.40 -37.07
CA ALA A 27 30.15 -0.77 -35.66
C ALA A 27 29.61 0.35 -34.74
N ALA A 28 29.91 1.61 -35.04
CA ALA A 28 29.41 2.75 -34.28
C ALA A 28 27.88 2.93 -34.39
N LYS A 29 27.31 2.72 -35.58
CA LYS A 29 25.85 2.75 -35.79
C LYS A 29 25.16 1.61 -35.07
N PHE A 30 25.69 0.39 -35.20
CA PHE A 30 25.13 -0.79 -34.54
C PHE A 30 25.19 -0.67 -33.02
N GLY A 31 26.31 -0.19 -32.47
CA GLY A 31 26.48 0.07 -31.04
C GLY A 31 25.55 1.15 -30.50
N LYS A 32 25.25 2.20 -31.27
CA LYS A 32 24.23 3.19 -30.90
C LYS A 32 22.83 2.60 -30.88
N GLU A 33 22.42 1.87 -31.92
CA GLU A 33 21.08 1.27 -31.97
C GLU A 33 20.86 0.23 -30.87
N THR A 34 21.88 -0.56 -30.51
CA THR A 34 21.77 -1.51 -29.39
C THR A 34 21.74 -0.79 -28.05
N ALA A 35 22.63 0.19 -27.82
CA ALA A 35 22.63 0.97 -26.58
C ALA A 35 21.33 1.76 -26.37
N ASP A 36 20.72 2.29 -27.43
CA ASP A 36 19.45 3.01 -27.33
C ASP A 36 18.28 2.03 -27.10
N LYS A 37 18.26 0.86 -27.75
CA LYS A 37 17.26 -0.20 -27.48
C LYS A 37 17.34 -0.73 -26.05
N ASP A 38 18.55 -1.02 -25.56
CA ASP A 38 18.77 -1.55 -24.21
C ASP A 38 18.41 -0.52 -23.13
N LYS A 39 18.70 0.77 -23.35
CA LYS A 39 18.22 1.84 -22.47
C LYS A 39 16.70 1.90 -22.44
N THR A 40 16.05 1.82 -23.60
CA THR A 40 14.58 1.91 -23.69
C THR A 40 13.88 0.73 -23.01
N GLU A 41 14.40 -0.48 -23.17
CA GLU A 41 13.87 -1.67 -22.49
C GLU A 41 14.13 -1.61 -20.97
N ALA A 42 15.35 -1.22 -20.55
CA ALA A 42 15.67 -1.06 -19.14
C ALA A 42 14.84 0.03 -18.45
N GLU A 43 14.49 1.12 -19.14
CA GLU A 43 13.60 2.16 -18.61
C GLU A 43 12.16 1.65 -18.46
N LYS A 44 11.62 0.93 -19.45
CA LYS A 44 10.28 0.30 -19.34
C LYS A 44 10.22 -0.74 -18.21
N GLU A 45 11.30 -1.48 -17.97
CA GLU A 45 11.35 -2.46 -16.90
C GLU A 45 11.44 -1.79 -15.52
N LYS A 46 12.20 -0.69 -15.41
CA LYS A 46 12.20 0.15 -14.20
C LYS A 46 10.85 0.79 -13.92
N GLU A 47 10.15 1.31 -14.92
CA GLU A 47 8.81 1.87 -14.75
C GLU A 47 7.80 0.79 -14.33
N ARG A 48 7.86 -0.41 -14.93
CA ARG A 48 7.01 -1.54 -14.50
C ARG A 48 7.32 -1.99 -13.07
N ALA A 49 8.59 -2.04 -12.69
CA ALA A 49 8.99 -2.38 -11.32
C ALA A 49 8.53 -1.31 -10.31
N ALA A 50 8.67 -0.03 -10.64
CA ALA A 50 8.20 1.07 -9.81
C ALA A 50 6.68 1.05 -9.64
N ALA A 51 5.93 0.81 -10.73
CA ALA A 51 4.47 0.68 -10.69
C ALA A 51 4.04 -0.49 -9.78
N ALA A 52 4.64 -1.67 -9.94
CA ALA A 52 4.35 -2.83 -9.09
C ALA A 52 4.68 -2.58 -7.61
N GLU A 53 5.77 -1.87 -7.32
CA GLU A 53 6.14 -1.53 -5.95
C GLU A 53 5.17 -0.51 -5.34
N THR A 54 4.69 0.46 -6.12
CA THR A 54 3.66 1.42 -5.67
C THR A 54 2.31 0.76 -5.42
N GLU A 55 1.88 -0.17 -6.27
CA GLU A 55 0.66 -0.95 -6.06
C GLU A 55 0.78 -1.83 -4.80
N ALA A 56 1.91 -2.50 -4.62
CA ALA A 56 2.16 -3.32 -3.43
C ALA A 56 2.12 -2.49 -2.13
N LYS A 57 2.74 -1.30 -2.14
CA LYS A 57 2.71 -0.37 -1.00
C LYS A 57 1.29 0.13 -0.73
N THR A 58 0.55 0.50 -1.76
CA THR A 58 -0.83 1.00 -1.63
C THR A 58 -1.75 -0.08 -1.08
N ASN A 59 -1.68 -1.29 -1.62
CA ASN A 59 -2.49 -2.42 -1.16
C ASN A 59 -2.17 -2.79 0.29
N LYS A 60 -0.89 -2.73 0.69
CA LYS A 60 -0.47 -2.96 2.06
C LYS A 60 -1.05 -1.90 3.01
N VAL A 61 -0.93 -0.62 2.66
CA VAL A 61 -1.48 0.49 3.47
C VAL A 61 -3.00 0.38 3.60
N LEU A 62 -3.71 0.05 2.51
CA LEU A 62 -5.16 -0.18 2.54
C LEU A 62 -5.53 -1.34 3.47
N ALA A 63 -4.82 -2.47 3.38
CA ALA A 63 -5.06 -3.62 4.23
C ALA A 63 -4.79 -3.34 5.71
N GLU A 64 -3.70 -2.61 6.02
CA GLU A 64 -3.39 -2.17 7.38
C GLU A 64 -4.45 -1.21 7.93
N THR A 65 -4.90 -0.27 7.11
CA THR A 65 -5.95 0.70 7.46
C THR A 65 -7.26 -0.01 7.81
N LEU A 66 -7.72 -0.90 6.92
CA LEU A 66 -8.95 -1.68 7.13
C LEU A 66 -8.87 -2.58 8.37
N LEU A 67 -7.70 -3.18 8.63
CA LEU A 67 -7.49 -3.99 9.81
C LEU A 67 -7.58 -3.14 11.08
N ILE A 68 -6.95 -1.97 11.10
CA ILE A 68 -7.01 -1.03 12.23
C ILE A 68 -8.47 -0.59 12.46
N ASP A 69 -9.18 -0.17 11.41
CA ASP A 69 -10.58 0.28 11.49
C ASP A 69 -11.47 -0.82 12.09
N THR A 70 -11.38 -2.04 11.55
CA THR A 70 -12.14 -3.19 12.04
C THR A 70 -11.86 -3.46 13.52
N ARG A 71 -10.60 -3.35 13.96
CA ARG A 71 -10.24 -3.57 15.37
C ARG A 71 -10.79 -2.48 16.28
N ILE A 72 -10.73 -1.22 15.84
CA ILE A 72 -11.35 -0.11 16.58
C ILE A 72 -12.84 -0.32 16.70
N GLU A 73 -13.54 -0.67 15.61
CA GLU A 73 -14.98 -0.90 15.63
C GLU A 73 -15.37 -2.03 16.59
N ILE A 74 -14.61 -3.12 16.61
CA ILE A 74 -14.84 -4.24 17.54
C ILE A 74 -14.72 -3.75 18.99
N GLU A 75 -13.66 -3.02 19.35
CA GLU A 75 -13.47 -2.52 20.70
C GLU A 75 -14.48 -1.43 21.07
N ALA A 76 -14.80 -0.52 20.15
CA ALA A 76 -15.80 0.51 20.32
C ALA A 76 -17.19 -0.12 20.58
N THR A 77 -17.55 -1.16 19.82
CA THR A 77 -18.78 -1.94 20.03
C THR A 77 -18.80 -2.58 21.42
N ARG A 78 -17.68 -3.21 21.83
CA ARG A 78 -17.55 -3.79 23.19
C ARG A 78 -17.74 -2.75 24.29
N LEU A 79 -17.30 -1.52 24.05
CA LEU A 79 -17.41 -0.40 24.97
C LEU A 79 -18.75 0.35 24.90
N GLY A 80 -19.66 -0.09 24.03
CA GLY A 80 -21.02 0.45 23.90
C GLY A 80 -21.14 1.66 22.99
N ALA A 81 -20.26 1.81 21.99
CA ALA A 81 -20.39 2.87 21.00
C ALA A 81 -21.74 2.78 20.27
N ILE A 82 -22.40 3.93 20.09
CA ILE A 82 -23.67 4.03 19.36
C ILE A 82 -23.42 3.79 17.87
N LYS A 83 -22.29 4.30 17.36
CA LYS A 83 -21.82 4.18 15.98
C LYS A 83 -20.32 3.87 15.94
N PRO A 84 -19.93 2.59 16.02
CA PRO A 84 -18.53 2.16 16.02
C PRO A 84 -17.72 2.68 14.83
N GLU A 85 -18.35 2.79 13.66
CA GLU A 85 -17.74 3.30 12.43
C GLU A 85 -17.33 4.78 12.54
N GLN A 86 -18.11 5.57 13.27
CA GLN A 86 -17.77 6.97 13.54
C GLN A 86 -16.60 7.07 14.52
N VAL A 87 -16.51 6.15 15.48
CA VAL A 87 -15.35 6.07 16.38
C VAL A 87 -14.09 5.76 15.58
N ALA A 88 -14.12 4.78 14.67
CA ALA A 88 -12.98 4.45 13.81
C ALA A 88 -12.52 5.62 12.91
N ALA A 89 -13.46 6.45 12.45
CA ALA A 89 -13.15 7.63 11.65
C ALA A 89 -12.51 8.78 12.45
N LEU A 90 -12.83 8.91 13.74
CA LEU A 90 -12.45 10.07 14.57
C LEU A 90 -11.25 9.82 15.49
N ILE A 91 -10.95 8.55 15.77
CA ILE A 91 -9.89 8.17 16.70
C ILE A 91 -8.49 8.49 16.17
N ASP A 92 -7.60 8.94 17.06
CA ASP A 92 -6.19 9.14 16.72
C ASP A 92 -5.47 7.79 16.60
N ARG A 93 -4.87 7.55 15.43
CA ARG A 93 -4.20 6.28 15.10
C ARG A 93 -2.70 6.31 15.40
N SER A 94 -2.15 7.44 15.85
CA SER A 94 -0.71 7.64 16.03
C SER A 94 -0.05 6.63 16.97
N ASN A 95 -0.83 6.07 17.92
CA ASN A 95 -0.36 5.09 18.90
C ASN A 95 -0.72 3.64 18.53
N ILE A 96 -1.38 3.39 17.40
CA ILE A 96 -1.80 2.07 16.95
C ILE A 96 -0.75 1.50 16.00
N LYS A 97 -0.34 0.24 16.21
CA LYS A 97 0.68 -0.41 15.38
C LYS A 97 0.22 -1.79 14.93
N VAL A 98 0.28 -2.04 13.62
CA VAL A 98 0.12 -3.38 13.07
C VAL A 98 1.44 -4.13 13.26
N LYS A 99 1.40 -5.20 14.06
CA LYS A 99 2.58 -6.07 14.28
C LYS A 99 2.70 -7.11 13.18
N ASP A 100 1.57 -7.72 12.83
CA ASP A 100 1.50 -8.76 11.81
C ASP A 100 0.15 -8.67 11.10
N LEU A 101 0.20 -8.30 9.82
CA LEU A 101 -0.98 -8.19 8.96
C LEU A 101 -1.61 -9.56 8.67
N ALA A 102 -0.79 -10.60 8.47
CA ALA A 102 -1.27 -11.94 8.17
C ALA A 102 -1.93 -12.59 9.40
N ALA A 103 -1.36 -12.38 10.59
CA ALA A 103 -1.93 -12.83 11.85
C ALA A 103 -3.02 -11.89 12.42
N LYS A 104 -3.33 -10.78 11.74
CA LYS A 104 -4.31 -9.76 12.17
C LYS A 104 -4.04 -9.20 13.57
N GLN A 105 -2.75 -9.04 13.91
CA GLN A 105 -2.28 -8.54 15.20
C GLN A 105 -2.05 -7.04 15.16
N VAL A 106 -2.75 -6.32 16.02
CA VAL A 106 -2.67 -4.86 16.17
C VAL A 106 -2.58 -4.52 17.66
N ASP A 107 -1.61 -3.69 18.02
CA ASP A 107 -1.37 -3.21 19.37
C ASP A 107 -1.91 -1.79 19.56
N GLY A 108 -2.25 -1.44 20.81
CA GLY A 108 -2.62 -0.08 21.22
C GLY A 108 -4.08 0.29 20.96
N VAL A 109 -4.85 -0.55 20.26
CA VAL A 109 -6.26 -0.25 19.92
C VAL A 109 -7.11 -0.06 21.18
N LYS A 110 -6.96 -0.95 22.16
CA LYS A 110 -7.79 -0.92 23.37
C LYS A 110 -7.56 0.37 24.17
N GLU A 111 -6.30 0.70 24.42
CA GLU A 111 -5.90 1.88 25.18
C GLU A 111 -6.40 3.17 24.50
N VAL A 112 -6.27 3.25 23.18
CA VAL A 112 -6.70 4.44 22.43
C VAL A 112 -8.23 4.56 22.42
N VAL A 113 -8.99 3.46 22.25
CA VAL A 113 -10.47 3.52 22.29
C VAL A 113 -10.98 3.86 23.68
N GLU A 114 -10.32 3.38 24.74
CA GLU A 114 -10.66 3.75 26.13
C GLU A 114 -10.41 5.22 26.42
N VAL A 115 -9.30 5.80 25.94
CA VAL A 115 -9.03 7.25 26.04
C VAL A 115 -10.07 8.03 25.24
N PHE A 116 -10.31 7.63 23.99
CA PHE A 116 -11.30 8.29 23.13
C PHE A 116 -12.69 8.30 23.74
N LYS A 117 -13.10 7.21 24.41
CA LYS A 117 -14.37 7.13 25.14
C LYS A 117 -14.47 8.17 26.25
N LYS A 118 -13.41 8.38 27.05
CA LYS A 118 -13.42 9.37 28.14
C LYS A 118 -13.62 10.78 27.61
N ASP A 119 -13.02 11.10 26.47
CA ASP A 119 -13.12 12.43 25.87
C ASP A 119 -14.45 12.62 25.10
N ASN A 120 -15.06 11.51 24.66
CA ASN A 120 -16.25 11.52 23.79
C ASN A 120 -17.36 10.63 24.30
N GLU A 121 -17.65 10.68 25.61
CA GLU A 121 -18.64 9.79 26.24
C GLU A 121 -20.02 9.84 25.55
N HIS A 122 -20.41 10.98 24.97
CA HIS A 122 -21.65 11.16 24.21
C HIS A 122 -21.78 10.26 22.96
N LEU A 123 -20.67 9.74 22.42
CA LEU A 123 -20.66 8.79 21.31
C LEU A 123 -20.87 7.34 21.78
N PHE A 124 -20.83 7.12 23.10
CA PHE A 124 -21.02 5.84 23.75
C PHE A 124 -22.33 5.87 24.52
N GLY A 125 -23.16 4.85 24.31
CA GLY A 125 -24.43 4.76 25.00
C GLY A 125 -24.24 4.63 26.51
N THR A 126 -25.17 5.19 27.29
CA THR A 126 -25.29 4.91 28.73
C THR A 126 -25.87 3.50 29.00
N GLY A 127 -26.24 2.77 27.95
CA GLY A 127 -26.76 1.41 28.02
C GLY A 127 -25.64 0.39 28.20
N THR A 128 -25.78 -0.45 29.23
CA THR A 128 -24.97 -1.64 29.50
C THR A 128 -24.62 -2.38 28.21
N PRO A 129 -23.34 -2.78 27.99
CA PRO A 129 -22.93 -3.47 26.77
C PRO A 129 -23.87 -4.63 26.48
N GLY A 130 -24.46 -4.62 25.27
CA GLY A 130 -25.36 -5.66 24.81
C GLY A 130 -24.69 -7.02 24.94
N ARG A 131 -25.19 -7.82 25.89
CA ARG A 131 -24.80 -9.21 26.09
C ARG A 131 -25.03 -9.97 24.78
N PRO A 132 -24.01 -10.57 24.15
CA PRO A 132 -24.22 -11.45 23.01
C PRO A 132 -24.90 -12.73 23.54
N GLY A 133 -26.14 -12.96 23.13
CA GLY A 133 -26.89 -14.19 23.44
C GLY A 133 -27.74 -14.11 24.71
N GLY A 134 -29.03 -13.87 24.53
CA GLY A 134 -30.06 -14.01 25.55
C GLY A 134 -31.40 -14.31 24.90
N MET A 135 -31.81 -15.58 24.95
CA MET A 135 -33.13 -16.12 24.58
C MET A 135 -34.29 -15.14 24.85
N PRO A 136 -35.32 -15.04 23.98
CA PRO A 136 -36.53 -14.28 24.30
C PRO A 136 -37.34 -15.05 25.36
N GLY A 137 -36.99 -14.85 26.63
CA GLY A 137 -37.85 -15.15 27.76
C GLY A 137 -38.70 -13.93 28.07
N SER A 138 -39.86 -13.78 27.43
CA SER A 138 -40.91 -12.89 27.93
C SER A 138 -41.84 -13.70 28.81
N ALA A 139 -41.67 -13.52 30.11
CA ALA A 139 -42.56 -13.98 31.14
C ALA A 139 -43.93 -13.29 31.07
N GLY A 140 -44.98 -14.04 31.39
CA GLY A 140 -46.14 -13.58 32.16
C GLY A 140 -47.13 -12.62 31.48
N ASN A 141 -48.30 -13.15 31.12
CA ASN A 141 -49.53 -12.38 31.30
C ASN A 141 -50.51 -13.18 32.17
N SER A 142 -50.45 -12.94 33.48
CA SER A 142 -51.50 -13.28 34.42
C SER A 142 -52.59 -12.22 34.34
N GLY A 143 -53.82 -12.64 34.00
CA GLY A 143 -55.05 -11.94 34.38
C GLY A 143 -55.79 -11.24 33.24
N ARG A 144 -56.87 -11.88 32.77
CA ARG A 144 -58.12 -11.16 32.51
C ARG A 144 -59.32 -12.05 32.82
N GLN A 145 -60.01 -11.68 33.89
CA GLN A 145 -61.37 -12.09 34.24
C GLN A 145 -62.35 -11.60 33.17
N THR A 146 -63.31 -12.44 32.79
CA THR A 146 -64.76 -12.37 33.10
C THR A 146 -65.47 -13.50 32.39
#